data_AF-A0A1M5TQV4-F1
#
_entry.id   AF-A0A1M5TQV4-F1
#
_cell.length_a   1.000
_cell.length_b   1.000
_cell.length_c   1.000
_cell.angle_alpha   90.00
_cell.angle_beta   90.00
_cell.angle_gamma   90.00
#
_symmetry.space_group_name_H-M   'P 1'
#
loop_
_entity.id
_entity.type
_entity.pdbx_description
1 polymer ?
#
loop_
_entity_poly.entity_id
_entity_poly.type
_entity_poly.pdbx_seq_one_letter_code
_entity_poly.pdbx_strand_id
1 'polypeptide(L)'
;MELFLANVVVLVFFVAFVSFVERRKIIATQDGAIRALAVVAGLLLALVVAGSVFALLIGWLLPEVYPKVFVYKAPFVALALVVYWLAKVFRGQLGKAGPNTLDGRRCK
;
A
#
# COMPACT_ATOMS: atom_id res chain seq x y z
N MET A 1 -21.90 -1.81 19.32
CA MET A 1 -21.66 -0.57 18.54
C MET A 1 -20.16 -0.27 18.40
N GLU A 2 -19.37 -0.41 19.47
CA GLU A 2 -17.93 -0.10 19.47
C GLU A 2 -17.07 -0.94 18.52
N LEU A 3 -17.34 -2.24 18.37
CA LEU A 3 -16.62 -3.08 17.40
C LEU A 3 -16.85 -2.62 15.95
N PHE A 4 -18.05 -2.13 15.63
CA PHE A 4 -18.34 -1.63 14.28
C PHE A 4 -17.53 -0.36 14.02
N LEU A 5 -17.54 0.58 14.98
CA LEU A 5 -16.77 1.81 14.87
C LEU A 5 -15.26 1.54 14.80
N ALA A 6 -14.75 0.59 15.60
CA ALA A 6 -13.34 0.18 15.54
C ALA A 6 -12.95 -0.35 14.15
N ASN A 7 -13.81 -1.17 13.53
CA ASN A 7 -13.57 -1.64 12.16
C ASN A 7 -13.57 -0.50 11.14
N VAL A 8 -14.50 0.46 11.27
CA VAL A 8 -14.54 1.64 10.40
C VAL A 8 -13.27 2.47 10.54
N VAL A 9 -12.80 2.71 11.76
CA VAL A 9 -11.55 3.45 12.04
C VAL A 9 -10.34 2.77 11.38
N VAL A 10 -10.22 1.44 11.52
CA VAL A 10 -9.16 0.65 10.87
C VAL A 10 -9.24 0.80 9.35
N LEU A 11 -10.44 0.68 8.79
CA LEU A 11 -10.65 0.74 7.35
C LEU A 11 -10.32 2.13 6.79
N VAL A 12 -10.70 3.20 7.47
CA VAL A 12 -10.37 4.59 7.10
C VAL A 12 -8.86 4.81 7.08
N PHE A 13 -8.13 4.31 8.08
CA PHE A 13 -6.68 4.43 8.13
C PHE A 13 -6.01 3.79 6.89
N PHE A 14 -6.37 2.54 6.58
CA PHE A 14 -5.81 1.83 5.43
C PHE A 14 -6.22 2.45 4.10
N VAL A 15 -7.49 2.84 3.93
CA VAL A 15 -7.98 3.48 2.70
C VAL A 15 -7.28 4.83 2.49
N ALA A 16 -7.10 5.63 3.54
CA ALA A 16 -6.38 6.90 3.46
C ALA A 16 -4.92 6.69 3.09
N PHE A 17 -4.25 5.71 3.71
CA PHE A 17 -2.87 5.36 3.40
C PHE A 17 -2.71 4.94 1.93
N VAL A 18 -3.54 4.00 1.47
CA VAL A 18 -3.49 3.51 0.08
C VAL A 18 -3.79 4.65 -0.90
N SER A 19 -4.82 5.45 -0.63
CA SER A 19 -5.17 6.60 -1.48
C SER A 19 -4.02 7.60 -1.57
N PHE A 20 -3.30 7.84 -0.47
CA PHE A 20 -2.12 8.70 -0.46
C PHE A 20 -1.00 8.13 -1.33
N VAL A 21 -0.71 6.83 -1.20
CA VAL A 21 0.30 6.13 -2.00
C VAL A 21 -0.04 6.14 -3.49
N GLU A 22 -1.30 5.88 -3.84
CA GLU A 22 -1.75 5.85 -5.23
C GLU A 22 -1.78 7.24 -5.88
N ARG A 23 -2.26 8.26 -5.16
CA ARG A 23 -2.27 9.65 -5.65
C ARG A 23 -0.87 10.15 -5.98
N ARG A 24 0.13 9.77 -5.18
CA ARG A 24 1.53 10.14 -5.38
C ARG A 24 2.19 9.39 -6.56
N LYS A 25 1.50 8.43 -7.20
CA LYS A 25 2.02 7.59 -8.30
C LYS A 25 3.41 6.97 -8.03
N ILE A 26 3.76 6.75 -6.76
CA ILE A 26 5.13 6.39 -6.34
C ILE A 26 5.58 5.08 -7.00
N ILE A 27 4.64 4.16 -7.23
CA ILE A 27 4.90 2.85 -7.83
C ILE A 27 4.92 2.90 -9.37
N ALA A 28 4.17 3.81 -10.00
CA ALA A 28 4.02 3.86 -11.46
C ALA A 28 5.18 4.58 -12.18
N THR A 29 5.86 5.49 -11.48
CA THR A 29 6.92 6.33 -12.06
C THR A 29 8.31 5.69 -11.99
N GLN A 30 8.46 4.51 -11.39
CA GLN A 30 9.78 3.88 -11.21
C GLN A 30 10.16 3.01 -12.43
N ASP A 31 11.28 3.37 -13.05
CA ASP A 31 11.95 2.52 -14.04
C ASP A 31 12.90 1.55 -13.32
N GLY A 32 12.54 0.26 -13.37
CA GLY A 32 13.31 -0.85 -12.80
C GLY A 32 12.61 -1.57 -11.64
N ALA A 33 12.56 -2.91 -11.75
CA ALA A 33 11.98 -3.79 -10.73
C ALA A 33 12.62 -3.64 -9.34
N ILE A 34 13.94 -3.39 -9.27
CA ILE A 34 14.68 -3.22 -8.01
C ILE A 34 14.25 -1.95 -7.27
N ARG A 35 14.11 -0.83 -7.98
CA ARG A 35 13.63 0.43 -7.38
C ARG A 35 12.16 0.33 -6.96
N ALA A 36 11.35 -0.36 -7.75
CA ALA A 36 9.95 -0.61 -7.38
C ALA A 36 9.84 -1.48 -6.10
N LEU A 37 10.68 -2.51 -5.97
CA LEU A 37 10.80 -3.31 -4.74
C LEU A 37 11.27 -2.47 -3.55
N ALA A 38 12.27 -1.60 -3.74
CA ALA A 38 12.72 -0.67 -2.69
C ALA A 38 11.60 0.29 -2.24
N VAL A 39 10.78 0.77 -3.17
CA VAL A 39 9.59 1.59 -2.85
C VAL A 39 8.56 0.77 -2.07
N VAL A 40 8.28 -0.47 -2.45
CA VAL A 40 7.34 -1.34 -1.71
C VAL A 40 7.85 -1.61 -0.29
N ALA A 41 9.16 -1.87 -0.13
CA ALA A 41 9.78 -2.03 1.19
C ALA A 41 9.69 -0.73 2.03
N GLY A 42 9.95 0.43 1.42
CA GLY A 42 9.80 1.73 2.07
C GLY A 42 8.35 2.02 2.46
N LEU A 43 7.38 1.65 1.63
CA LEU A 43 5.95 1.78 1.92
C LEU A 43 5.52 0.87 3.07
N LEU A 44 6.04 -0.35 3.14
CA LEU A 44 5.82 -1.24 4.28
C LEU A 44 6.36 -0.64 5.57
N LEU A 45 7.58 -0.10 5.53
CA LEU A 45 8.21 0.51 6.70
C LEU A 45 7.44 1.76 7.15
N ALA A 46 7.00 2.60 6.19
CA ALA A 46 6.13 3.73 6.46
C ALA A 46 4.77 3.31 7.03
N LEU A 47 4.19 2.20 6.55
CA LEU A 47 2.94 1.65 7.06
C LEU A 47 3.09 1.16 8.50
N VAL A 48 4.21 0.51 8.84
CA VAL A 48 4.52 0.10 10.21
C VAL A 48 4.66 1.31 11.12
N VAL A 49 5.47 2.31 10.74
CA VAL A 49 5.66 3.53 11.53
C VAL A 49 4.35 4.29 11.71
N ALA A 50 3.61 4.54 10.62
CA ALA A 50 2.32 5.21 10.68
C ALA A 50 1.30 4.41 11.49
N GLY A 51 1.29 3.08 11.36
CA GLY A 51 0.42 2.19 12.12
C GLY A 51 0.74 2.19 13.61
N SER A 52 2.01 2.20 14.00
CA SER A 52 2.43 2.31 15.41
C SER A 52 2.03 3.66 16.00
N VAL A 53 2.27 4.77 15.29
CA VAL A 53 1.86 6.11 15.74
C VAL A 53 0.33 6.18 15.87
N PHE A 54 -0.39 5.63 14.90
CA PHE A 54 -1.85 5.59 14.94
C PHE A 54 -2.37 4.72 16.10
N ALA A 55 -1.77 3.56 16.35
CA ALA A 55 -2.11 2.67 17.46
C ALA A 55 -1.88 3.35 18.83
N LEU A 56 -0.81 4.12 18.97
CA LEU A 56 -0.56 4.93 20.17
C LEU A 56 -1.61 6.03 20.34
N LEU A 57 -1.94 6.76 19.27
CA LEU A 57 -2.96 7.81 19.29
C LEU A 57 -4.34 7.27 19.69
N ILE A 58 -4.79 6.17 19.07
CA ILE A 58 -6.09 5.56 19.43
C ILE A 58 -6.04 4.92 20.81
N GLY A 59 -4.90 4.40 21.27
CA GLY A 59 -4.76 3.87 22.63
C GLY A 59 -4.81 4.96 23.71
N TRP A 60 -4.46 6.20 23.36
CA TRP A 60 -4.56 7.35 24.25
C TRP A 60 -5.96 7.98 24.26
N LEU A 61 -6.64 7.97 23.11
CA LEU A 61 -7.89 8.71 22.90
C LEU A 61 -9.16 7.82 22.97
N LEU A 62 -9.04 6.51 22.70
CA LEU A 62 -10.15 5.58 22.65
C LEU A 62 -9.98 4.39 23.63
N PRO A 63 -11.08 3.68 23.96
CA PRO A 63 -11.03 2.46 24.77
C PRO A 63 -10.08 1.40 24.21
N GLU A 64 -9.50 0.55 25.07
CA GLU A 64 -8.53 -0.48 24.68
C GLU A 64 -8.98 -1.45 23.57
N VAL A 65 -10.28 -1.56 23.33
CA VAL A 65 -10.85 -2.39 22.27
C VAL A 65 -10.37 -1.94 20.88
N TYR A 66 -10.17 -0.63 20.67
CA TYR A 66 -9.78 -0.06 19.37
C TYR A 66 -8.34 -0.41 18.95
N PRO A 67 -7.29 -0.18 19.78
CA PRO A 67 -5.93 -0.60 19.44
C PRO A 67 -5.80 -2.12 19.31
N LYS A 68 -6.51 -2.92 20.12
CA LYS A 68 -6.51 -4.39 20.01
C LYS A 68 -7.05 -4.87 18.67
N VAL A 69 -8.18 -4.33 18.21
CA VAL A 69 -8.78 -4.67 16.90
C VAL A 69 -7.87 -4.22 15.75
N PHE A 70 -7.23 -3.05 15.87
CA PHE A 70 -6.29 -2.55 14.87
C PHE A 70 -5.07 -3.46 14.73
N VAL A 71 -4.39 -3.78 15.82
CA VAL A 71 -3.19 -4.65 15.80
C VAL A 71 -3.51 -6.04 15.28
N TYR A 72 -4.69 -6.58 15.60
CA TYR A 72 -5.12 -7.89 15.10
C TYR A 72 -5.36 -7.90 13.59
N LYS A 73 -5.97 -6.85 13.03
CA LYS A 73 -6.33 -6.78 11.59
C LYS A 73 -5.22 -6.21 10.70
N ALA A 74 -4.37 -5.36 11.25
CA ALA A 74 -3.29 -4.72 10.52
C ALA A 74 -2.38 -5.67 9.72
N PRO A 75 -1.91 -6.83 10.25
CA PRO A 75 -1.05 -7.73 9.48
C PRO A 75 -1.76 -8.36 8.28
N PHE A 76 -3.06 -8.67 8.39
CA PHE A 76 -3.83 -9.25 7.28
C PHE A 76 -4.01 -8.25 6.14
N VAL A 77 -4.35 -6.99 6.49
CA VAL A 77 -4.50 -5.93 5.49
C VAL A 77 -3.15 -5.57 4.88
N ALA A 78 -2.09 -5.49 5.68
CA ALA A 78 -0.74 -5.26 5.20
C ALA A 78 -0.29 -6.35 4.22
N LEU A 79 -0.54 -7.63 4.52
CA LEU A 79 -0.22 -8.74 3.61
C LEU A 79 -0.96 -8.61 2.28
N ALA A 80 -2.26 -8.32 2.31
CA ALA A 80 -3.04 -8.09 1.10
C ALA A 80 -2.51 -6.92 0.26
N LEU A 81 -2.07 -5.83 0.92
CA LEU A 81 -1.47 -4.67 0.26
C LEU A 81 -0.11 -4.98 -0.36
N VAL A 82 0.72 -5.80 0.29
CA VAL A 82 2.00 -6.25 -0.27
C VAL A 82 1.77 -7.03 -1.55
N VAL A 83 0.86 -8.00 -1.53
CA VAL A 83 0.51 -8.78 -2.72
C VAL A 83 -0.05 -7.88 -3.82
N TYR A 84 -0.92 -6.94 -3.47
CA TYR A 84 -1.47 -5.97 -4.41
C TYR A 84 -0.39 -5.10 -5.07
N TRP A 85 0.54 -4.53 -4.28
CA TRP A 85 1.61 -3.71 -4.81
C TRP A 85 2.62 -4.51 -5.63
N LEU A 86 2.99 -5.73 -5.19
CA LEU A 86 3.81 -6.63 -5.98
C LEU A 86 3.16 -6.94 -7.33
N ALA A 87 1.88 -7.33 -7.33
CA ALA A 87 1.13 -7.59 -8.56
C ALA A 87 1.09 -6.36 -9.48
N LYS A 88 0.92 -5.16 -8.91
CA LYS A 88 0.95 -3.89 -9.65
C LYS A 88 2.32 -3.60 -10.26
N VAL A 89 3.41 -3.87 -9.54
CA VAL A 89 4.77 -3.76 -10.05
C VAL A 89 5.02 -4.76 -11.17
N PHE A 90 4.68 -6.04 -10.99
CA PHE A 90 4.83 -7.06 -12.02
C PHE A 90 4.04 -6.73 -13.29
N ARG A 91 2.79 -6.28 -13.17
CA ARG A 91 1.99 -5.82 -14.33
C ARG A 91 2.61 -4.59 -15.00
N GLY A 92 3.13 -3.63 -14.23
CA GLY A 92 3.79 -2.45 -14.77
C GLY A 92 5.11 -2.77 -15.51
N GLN A 93 5.87 -3.76 -15.04
CA GLN A 93 7.09 -4.22 -15.70
C GLN A 93 6.79 -5.09 -16.94
N LEU A 94 5.82 -6.00 -16.86
CA LEU A 94 5.38 -6.82 -18.01
C LEU A 94 4.74 -5.96 -19.11
N GLY A 95 3.99 -4.92 -18.76
CA GLY A 95 3.45 -3.96 -19.72
C GLY A 95 4.52 -3.09 -20.42
N LYS A 96 5.68 -2.88 -19.78
CA LYS A 96 6.86 -2.25 -20.39
C LYS A 96 7.72 -3.23 -21.21
N ALA A 97 7.59 -4.54 -20.96
CA ALA A 97 8.33 -5.61 -21.64
C ALA A 97 7.53 -6.33 -22.75
N GLY A 98 6.27 -5.94 -23.00
CA GLY A 98 5.44 -6.40 -24.13
C GLY A 98 5.65 -5.56 -25.41
N PRO A 99 5.45 -6.14 -26.60
CA PRO A 99 6.25 -5.94 -27.81
C PRO A 99 6.02 -4.58 -28.49
N ASN A 100 6.94 -3.62 -28.29
CA ASN A 100 7.01 -2.40 -29.11
C ASN A 100 8.43 -2.08 -29.59
N THR A 101 9.32 -3.07 -29.64
CA THR A 101 10.64 -2.95 -30.29
C THR A 101 10.71 -3.66 -31.65
N LEU A 102 9.57 -4.10 -32.20
CA LEU A 102 9.49 -4.70 -33.53
C LEU A 102 8.39 -4.07 -34.41
N ASP A 103 8.12 -2.77 -34.27
CA ASP A 103 7.33 -2.06 -35.27
C ASP A 103 7.94 -0.69 -35.60
N GLY A 104 8.12 -0.41 -36.89
CA GLY A 104 8.30 0.96 -37.35
C GLY A 104 9.61 1.37 -38.01
N ARG A 105 10.46 0.46 -38.50
CA ARG A 105 11.34 0.80 -39.63
C ARG A 105 10.53 0.79 -40.93
N ARG A 106 9.58 1.74 -41.11
CA ARG A 106 9.04 2.12 -42.44
C ARG A 106 8.02 3.27 -42.38
N CYS A 107 8.29 4.30 -43.21
CA CYS A 107 7.35 5.29 -43.78
C CYS A 107 6.62 6.20 -42.78
N LYS A 108 6.75 7.52 -42.80
CA LYS A 108 6.81 8.47 -43.93
C LYS A 108 7.32 9.81 -43.41
#